data_AF-A0A7C3CG43-F1
#
_entry.id   AF-A0A7C3CG43-F1
#
_cell.length_a   1.000
_cell.length_b   1.000
_cell.length_c   1.000
_cell.angle_alpha   90.00
_cell.angle_beta   90.00
_cell.angle_gamma   90.00
#
_symmetry.space_group_name_H-M   'P 1'
#
loop_
_entity.id
_entity.type
_entity.pdbx_description
1 polymer ?
#
loop_
_entity_poly.entity_id
_entity_poly.type
_entity_poly.pdbx_seq_one_letter_code
_entity_poly.pdbx_strand_id
1 'polypeptide(L)'
;MSVMAIESILRDLITLTGFSKEDALILRETADVTLPWVDELAQAFYDLLFSYEPTAKVFREGERPARERSLKAWYADVVQGNFTEDFWRQQWVVGLIHIARQVSNPYMLGMTSRVQQLFLHKCLETFEVDQAERVYGAFKRATDVIAGLVTEGYFQNYMLAMERVAGFRKGLIVRMLDLEIRRMLEEAGVQLSVDDWTTAEA
;
A
#
# COMPACT_ATOMS: atom_id res chain seq x y z
N MET A 1 5.94 19.77 -4.24
CA MET A 1 6.28 18.68 -3.32
C MET A 1 7.67 18.24 -3.67
N SER A 2 8.61 18.34 -2.73
CA SER A 2 10.00 17.97 -3.00
C SER A 2 10.11 16.45 -3.12
N VAL A 3 10.88 15.96 -4.09
CA VAL A 3 11.30 14.55 -4.23
C VAL A 3 11.79 13.98 -2.88
N MET A 4 12.35 14.83 -2.02
CA MET A 4 12.82 14.48 -0.67
C MET A 4 11.75 13.90 0.27
N ALA A 5 10.46 14.22 0.10
CA ALA A 5 9.41 13.69 0.98
C ALA A 5 9.14 12.20 0.72
N ILE A 6 9.12 11.79 -0.56
CA ILE A 6 8.92 10.39 -0.97
C ILE A 6 10.10 9.54 -0.52
N GLU A 7 11.33 10.05 -0.68
CA GLU A 7 12.55 9.35 -0.30
C GLU A 7 12.62 9.05 1.21
N SER A 8 12.20 9.98 2.06
CA SER A 8 12.18 9.76 3.52
C SER A 8 11.15 8.68 3.88
N ILE A 9 9.93 8.79 3.37
CA ILE A 9 8.85 7.81 3.65
C ILE A 9 9.26 6.42 3.16
N LEU A 10 9.80 6.33 1.94
CA LEU A 10 10.27 5.07 1.39
C LEU A 10 11.38 4.47 2.26
N ARG A 11 12.34 5.28 2.72
CA ARG A 11 13.40 4.82 3.62
C ARG A 11 12.85 4.26 4.93
N ASP A 12 11.90 4.96 5.54
CA ASP A 12 11.29 4.52 6.80
C ASP A 12 10.55 3.20 6.61
N LEU A 13 9.74 3.09 5.54
CA LEU A 13 9.02 1.86 5.21
C LEU A 13 9.97 0.69 4.91
N ILE A 14 11.01 0.90 4.11
CA ILE A 14 12.03 -0.13 3.83
C ILE A 14 12.70 -0.60 5.12
N THR A 15 13.07 0.35 5.99
CA THR A 15 13.74 0.05 7.26
C THR A 15 12.84 -0.76 8.19
N LEU A 16 11.58 -0.34 8.36
CA LEU A 16 10.65 -0.96 9.31
C LEU A 16 10.11 -2.31 8.83
N THR A 17 9.92 -2.50 7.52
CA THR A 17 9.51 -3.79 6.96
C THR A 17 10.67 -4.78 6.84
N GLY A 18 11.91 -4.29 6.88
CA GLY A 18 13.11 -5.09 6.60
C GLY A 18 13.27 -5.46 5.12
N PHE A 19 12.56 -4.79 4.21
CA PHE A 19 12.72 -5.03 2.77
C PHE A 19 14.15 -4.73 2.34
N SER A 20 14.73 -5.61 1.53
CA SER A 20 16.15 -5.59 1.22
C SER A 20 16.43 -5.97 -0.24
N LYS A 21 17.70 -5.83 -0.64
CA LYS A 21 18.15 -6.32 -1.95
C LYS A 21 18.02 -7.84 -2.09
N GLU A 22 18.13 -8.57 -0.98
CA GLU A 22 17.96 -10.02 -0.97
C GLU A 22 16.52 -10.42 -1.31
N ASP A 23 15.54 -9.68 -0.80
CA ASP A 23 14.13 -9.89 -1.16
C ASP A 23 13.90 -9.72 -2.66
N ALA A 24 14.48 -8.67 -3.25
CA ALA A 24 14.39 -8.44 -4.69
C ALA A 24 15.06 -9.56 -5.51
N LEU A 25 16.13 -10.17 -5.01
CA LEU A 25 16.79 -11.31 -5.63
C LEU A 25 15.93 -12.57 -5.53
N ILE A 26 15.41 -12.90 -4.34
CA ILE A 26 14.52 -14.05 -4.12
C ILE A 26 13.31 -14.00 -5.06
N LEU A 27 12.68 -12.84 -5.18
CA LEU A 27 11.56 -12.64 -6.10
C LEU A 27 11.99 -12.94 -7.54
N ARG A 28 13.08 -12.30 -7.99
CA ARG A 28 13.60 -12.47 -9.35
C ARG A 28 13.97 -13.92 -9.69
N GLU A 29 14.61 -14.63 -8.76
CA GLU A 29 15.05 -16.01 -8.94
C GLU A 29 13.89 -16.99 -9.00
N THR A 30 12.73 -16.62 -8.45
CA THR A 30 11.50 -17.44 -8.49
C THR A 30 10.46 -16.90 -9.47
N ALA A 31 10.83 -15.91 -10.29
CA ALA A 31 9.90 -15.23 -11.20
C ALA A 31 9.36 -16.17 -12.29
N ASP A 32 10.14 -17.14 -12.75
CA ASP A 32 9.70 -18.15 -13.73
C ASP A 32 8.52 -18.99 -13.21
N VAL A 33 8.51 -19.30 -11.91
CA VAL A 33 7.45 -20.05 -11.23
C VAL A 33 6.30 -19.16 -10.78
N THR A 34 6.60 -17.96 -10.26
CA THR A 34 5.60 -17.08 -9.63
C THR A 34 4.87 -16.18 -10.64
N LEU A 35 5.50 -15.82 -11.77
CA LEU A 35 4.88 -14.97 -12.79
C LEU A 35 3.59 -15.56 -13.39
N PRO A 36 3.52 -16.88 -13.72
CA PRO A 36 2.30 -17.50 -14.22
C PRO A 36 1.08 -17.40 -13.29
N TRP A 37 1.27 -17.20 -11.98
CA TRP A 37 0.16 -17.10 -11.01
C TRP A 37 -0.71 -15.86 -11.20
N VAL A 38 -0.21 -14.90 -11.98
CA VAL A 38 -0.85 -13.59 -12.15
C VAL A 38 -2.26 -13.68 -12.73
N ASP A 39 -2.56 -14.67 -13.57
CA ASP A 39 -3.88 -14.81 -14.18
C ASP A 39 -4.94 -15.16 -13.13
N GLU A 40 -4.64 -16.14 -12.27
CA GLU A 40 -5.53 -16.55 -11.19
C GLU A 40 -5.63 -15.46 -10.11
N LEU A 41 -4.51 -14.84 -9.73
CA LEU A 41 -4.48 -13.75 -8.77
C LEU A 41 -5.30 -12.54 -9.24
N ALA A 42 -5.13 -12.13 -10.50
CA ALA A 42 -5.89 -11.02 -11.07
C ALA A 42 -7.39 -11.35 -11.16
N GLN A 43 -7.74 -12.57 -11.57
CA GLN A 43 -9.13 -13.01 -11.61
C GLN A 43 -9.76 -12.96 -10.21
N ALA A 44 -9.13 -13.57 -9.21
CA ALA A 44 -9.63 -13.58 -7.84
C ALA A 44 -9.76 -12.16 -7.24
N PHE A 45 -8.81 -11.28 -7.57
CA PHE A 45 -8.82 -9.88 -7.16
C PHE A 45 -10.03 -9.12 -7.73
N TYR A 46 -10.25 -9.18 -9.05
CA TYR A 46 -11.34 -8.45 -9.68
C TYR A 46 -12.71 -9.10 -9.47
N ASP A 47 -12.80 -10.42 -9.35
CA ASP A 47 -14.06 -11.09 -9.00
C ASP A 47 -14.56 -10.62 -7.63
N LEU A 48 -13.68 -10.47 -6.65
CA LEU A 48 -14.05 -9.92 -5.34
C LEU A 48 -14.48 -8.44 -5.45
N LEU A 49 -13.70 -7.62 -6.14
CA LEU A 49 -14.00 -6.19 -6.27
C LEU A 49 -15.32 -5.90 -6.98
N PHE A 50 -15.67 -6.69 -8.01
CA PHE A 50 -16.92 -6.55 -8.75
C PHE A 50 -18.12 -7.21 -8.05
N SER A 51 -17.91 -8.20 -7.18
CA SER A 51 -19.00 -8.86 -6.42
C SER A 51 -19.37 -8.13 -5.13
N TYR A 52 -18.48 -7.32 -4.57
CA TYR A 52 -18.75 -6.51 -3.38
C TYR A 52 -19.21 -5.10 -3.78
N GLU A 53 -20.47 -4.78 -3.47
CA GLU A 53 -21.14 -3.57 -3.97
C GLU A 53 -20.38 -2.25 -3.74
N PRO A 54 -19.80 -1.99 -2.56
CA PRO A 54 -19.08 -0.74 -2.31
C PRO A 54 -17.83 -0.57 -3.18
N THR A 55 -17.15 -1.66 -3.52
CA THR A 55 -15.98 -1.62 -4.42
C THR A 55 -16.37 -1.66 -5.88
N ALA A 56 -17.47 -2.34 -6.23
CA ALA A 56 -17.96 -2.42 -7.60
C ALA A 56 -18.31 -1.02 -8.17
N LYS A 57 -18.87 -0.13 -7.34
CA LYS A 57 -19.19 1.26 -7.68
C LYS A 57 -17.99 2.11 -8.11
N VAL A 58 -16.77 1.70 -7.75
CA VAL A 58 -15.55 2.40 -8.18
C VAL A 58 -15.36 2.26 -9.69
N PHE A 59 -15.83 1.18 -10.30
CA PHE A 59 -15.58 0.84 -11.70
C PHE A 59 -16.66 1.40 -12.63
N ARG A 60 -16.25 1.68 -13.88
CA ARG A 60 -17.18 1.94 -14.98
C ARG A 60 -17.31 0.69 -15.85
N GLU A 61 -18.42 0.61 -16.56
CA GLU A 61 -18.67 -0.47 -17.51
C GLU A 61 -17.51 -0.59 -18.53
N GLY A 62 -17.09 -1.83 -18.81
CA GLY A 62 -16.01 -2.12 -19.75
C GLY A 62 -14.57 -1.87 -19.25
N GLU A 63 -14.37 -1.35 -18.03
CA GLU A 63 -13.02 -1.06 -17.52
C GLU A 63 -12.24 -2.33 -17.11
N ARG A 64 -12.92 -3.42 -16.74
CA ARG A 64 -12.31 -4.63 -16.16
C ARG A 64 -11.10 -5.16 -16.95
N PRO A 65 -11.17 -5.41 -18.27
CA PRO A 65 -10.02 -5.95 -19.02
C PRO A 65 -8.79 -5.03 -18.97
N ALA A 66 -8.99 -3.71 -18.99
CA ALA A 66 -7.89 -2.77 -18.89
C ALA A 66 -7.27 -2.74 -17.48
N ARG A 67 -8.11 -2.85 -16.45
CA ARG A 67 -7.67 -2.89 -15.05
C ARG A 67 -6.89 -4.17 -14.74
N GLU A 68 -7.37 -5.31 -15.23
CA GLU A 68 -6.66 -6.59 -15.14
C GLU A 68 -5.27 -6.52 -15.80
N ARG A 69 -5.16 -5.95 -17.01
CA ARG A 69 -3.86 -5.77 -17.66
C ARG A 69 -2.90 -4.91 -16.83
N SER A 70 -3.38 -3.81 -16.25
CA SER A 70 -2.55 -2.96 -15.38
C SER A 70 -2.06 -3.70 -14.13
N LEU A 71 -2.93 -4.49 -13.49
CA LEU A 71 -2.54 -5.29 -12.32
C LEU A 71 -1.52 -6.36 -12.70
N LYS A 72 -1.70 -7.02 -13.86
CA LYS A 72 -0.77 -8.06 -14.33
C LYS A 72 0.62 -7.50 -14.60
N ALA A 73 0.70 -6.33 -15.23
CA ALA A 73 1.97 -5.64 -15.45
C ALA A 73 2.65 -5.23 -14.13
N TRP A 74 1.89 -4.66 -13.20
CA TRP A 74 2.40 -4.31 -11.87
C TRP A 74 2.91 -5.53 -11.11
N TYR A 75 2.17 -6.64 -11.14
CA TYR A 75 2.58 -7.89 -10.49
C TYR A 75 3.88 -8.41 -11.09
N ALA A 76 4.02 -8.37 -12.42
CA ALA A 76 5.24 -8.77 -13.09
C ALA A 76 6.45 -7.96 -12.61
N ASP A 77 6.34 -6.64 -12.49
CA ASP A 77 7.40 -5.78 -11.95
C ASP A 77 7.80 -6.19 -10.52
N VAL A 78 6.80 -6.50 -9.68
CA VAL A 78 7.02 -6.93 -8.29
C VAL A 78 7.74 -8.27 -8.23
N VAL A 79 7.21 -9.31 -8.88
CA VAL A 79 7.79 -10.66 -8.77
C VAL A 79 9.10 -10.81 -9.53
N GLN A 80 9.39 -9.96 -10.51
CA GLN A 80 10.70 -9.92 -11.16
C GLN A 80 11.75 -9.14 -10.33
N GLY A 81 11.34 -8.54 -9.22
CA GLY A 81 12.23 -7.77 -8.35
C GLY A 81 12.72 -6.47 -8.99
N ASN A 82 11.91 -5.84 -9.85
CA ASN A 82 12.24 -4.64 -10.62
C ASN A 82 11.91 -3.35 -9.84
N PHE A 83 12.54 -3.17 -8.69
CA PHE A 83 12.28 -2.04 -7.78
C PHE A 83 13.17 -0.83 -8.08
N THR A 84 13.01 -0.23 -9.27
CA THR A 84 13.72 1.00 -9.65
C THR A 84 13.18 2.22 -8.90
N GLU A 85 13.91 3.34 -8.94
CA GLU A 85 13.41 4.61 -8.40
C GLU A 85 12.08 5.03 -9.07
N ASP A 86 11.94 4.77 -10.37
CA ASP A 86 10.71 5.05 -11.11
C ASP A 86 9.56 4.13 -10.70
N PHE A 87 9.83 2.86 -10.37
CA PHE A 87 8.83 1.96 -9.82
C PHE A 87 8.24 2.55 -8.52
N TRP A 88 9.08 3.03 -7.61
CA TRP A 88 8.62 3.62 -6.34
C TRP A 88 7.86 4.93 -6.54
N ARG A 89 8.35 5.81 -7.44
CA ARG A 89 7.61 7.02 -7.85
C ARG A 89 6.24 6.67 -8.41
N GLN A 90 6.15 5.59 -9.20
CA GLN A 90 4.88 5.16 -9.76
C GLN A 90 3.89 4.70 -8.68
N GLN A 91 4.35 4.04 -7.60
CA GLN A 91 3.45 3.65 -6.50
C GLN A 91 2.83 4.87 -5.81
N TRP A 92 3.59 5.96 -5.68
CA TRP A 92 3.05 7.25 -5.19
C TRP A 92 1.93 7.78 -6.10
N VAL A 93 2.14 7.72 -7.41
CA VAL A 93 1.13 8.12 -8.41
C VAL A 93 -0.09 7.20 -8.38
N VAL A 94 0.11 5.91 -8.11
CA VAL A 94 -1.00 4.97 -7.90
C VAL A 94 -1.87 5.39 -6.72
N GLY A 95 -1.29 5.91 -5.63
CA GLY A 95 -2.06 6.51 -4.52
C GLY A 95 -2.95 7.68 -4.98
N LEU A 96 -2.41 8.58 -5.81
CA LEU A 96 -3.20 9.67 -6.40
C LEU A 96 -4.36 9.18 -7.27
N ILE A 97 -4.11 8.14 -8.09
CA ILE A 97 -5.15 7.53 -8.93
C ILE A 97 -6.27 6.95 -8.06
N HIS A 98 -5.92 6.26 -6.98
CA HIS A 98 -6.90 5.66 -6.09
C HIS A 98 -7.74 6.74 -5.37
N ILE A 99 -7.14 7.84 -4.91
CA ILE A 99 -7.87 9.00 -4.37
C ILE A 99 -8.87 9.54 -5.41
N ALA A 100 -8.40 9.79 -6.64
CA ALA A 100 -9.23 10.32 -7.72
C ALA A 100 -10.39 9.37 -8.09
N ARG A 101 -10.23 8.08 -7.82
CA ARG A 101 -11.24 7.02 -8.03
C ARG A 101 -12.05 6.69 -6.77
N GLN A 102 -11.89 7.46 -5.69
CA GLN A 102 -12.59 7.25 -4.42
C GLN A 102 -12.37 5.85 -3.82
N VAL A 103 -11.21 5.24 -4.08
CA VAL A 103 -10.82 4.02 -3.38
C VAL A 103 -10.25 4.43 -2.02
N SER A 104 -10.83 3.92 -0.94
CA SER A 104 -10.41 4.24 0.41
C SER A 104 -9.21 3.40 0.85
N ASN A 105 -8.43 3.89 1.83
CA ASN A 105 -7.32 3.14 2.42
C ASN A 105 -7.75 1.75 2.96
N PRO A 106 -8.91 1.59 3.65
CA PRO A 106 -9.38 0.27 4.06
C PRO A 106 -9.55 -0.71 2.90
N TYR A 107 -10.07 -0.27 1.74
CA TYR A 107 -10.19 -1.15 0.56
C TYR A 107 -8.82 -1.55 0.03
N MET A 108 -7.90 -0.57 -0.06
CA MET A 108 -6.55 -0.80 -0.56
C MET A 108 -5.80 -1.82 0.33
N LEU A 109 -5.77 -1.58 1.65
CA LEU A 109 -5.12 -2.47 2.62
C LEU A 109 -5.78 -3.86 2.69
N GLY A 110 -7.12 -3.93 2.65
CA GLY A 110 -7.84 -5.19 2.63
C GLY A 110 -7.52 -6.03 1.40
N MET A 111 -7.45 -5.39 0.22
CA MET A 111 -7.08 -6.07 -1.02
C MET A 111 -5.60 -6.45 -1.08
N THR A 112 -4.68 -5.63 -0.54
CA THR A 112 -3.28 -6.04 -0.37
C THR A 112 -3.18 -7.30 0.49
N SER A 113 -3.88 -7.33 1.63
CA SER A 113 -3.92 -8.49 2.51
C SER A 113 -4.45 -9.73 1.77
N ARG A 114 -5.53 -9.58 0.98
CA ARG A 114 -6.08 -10.66 0.17
C ARG A 114 -5.08 -11.21 -0.85
N VAL A 115 -4.35 -10.34 -1.55
CA VAL A 115 -3.31 -10.75 -2.52
C VAL A 115 -2.17 -11.48 -1.82
N GLN A 116 -1.71 -10.97 -0.68
CA GLN A 116 -0.68 -11.64 0.13
C GLN A 116 -1.10 -13.05 0.55
N GLN A 117 -2.36 -13.23 0.95
CA GLN A 117 -2.89 -14.55 1.33
C GLN A 117 -2.97 -15.52 0.15
N LEU A 118 -3.43 -15.06 -1.01
CA LEU A 118 -3.46 -15.90 -2.22
C LEU A 118 -2.04 -16.29 -2.65
N PHE A 119 -1.09 -15.36 -2.59
CA PHE A 119 0.31 -15.61 -2.92
C PHE A 119 0.96 -16.60 -1.94
N LEU A 120 0.69 -16.48 -0.64
CA LEU A 120 1.14 -17.46 0.37
C LEU A 120 0.63 -18.86 0.06
N HIS A 121 -0.66 -18.98 -0.28
CA HIS A 121 -1.23 -20.28 -0.63
C HIS A 121 -0.52 -20.91 -1.82
N LYS A 122 -0.27 -20.13 -2.89
CA LYS A 122 0.51 -20.59 -4.04
C LYS A 122 1.93 -20.99 -3.68
N CYS A 123 2.58 -20.25 -2.78
CA CYS A 123 3.90 -20.62 -2.28
C CYS A 123 3.89 -21.99 -1.59
N LEU A 124 2.91 -22.24 -0.71
CA LEU A 124 2.78 -23.50 0.03
C LEU A 124 2.38 -24.69 -0.87
N GLU A 125 1.68 -24.44 -1.98
CA GLU A 125 1.36 -25.46 -2.97
C GLU A 125 2.55 -25.83 -3.87
N THR A 126 3.51 -24.90 -4.05
CA THR A 126 4.53 -25.00 -5.10
C THR A 126 5.93 -25.29 -4.56
N PHE A 127 6.26 -24.75 -3.39
CA PHE A 127 7.58 -24.83 -2.80
C PHE A 127 7.57 -25.63 -1.49
N GLU A 128 8.71 -26.20 -1.14
CA GLU A 128 8.95 -26.71 0.22
C GLU A 128 8.82 -25.58 1.24
N VAL A 129 8.40 -25.91 2.46
CA VAL A 129 8.00 -24.94 3.51
C VAL A 129 9.03 -23.82 3.71
N ASP A 130 10.32 -24.15 3.82
CA ASP A 130 11.39 -23.17 4.03
C ASP A 130 11.53 -22.21 2.83
N GLN A 131 11.36 -22.72 1.61
CA GLN A 131 11.41 -21.88 0.41
C GLN A 131 10.12 -21.07 0.27
N ALA A 132 8.96 -21.64 0.58
CA ALA A 132 7.68 -20.94 0.58
C ALA A 132 7.72 -19.75 1.56
N GLU A 133 8.27 -19.93 2.76
CA GLU A 133 8.44 -18.86 3.75
C GLU A 133 9.32 -17.73 3.21
N ARG A 134 10.46 -18.06 2.58
CA ARG A 134 11.36 -17.05 2.00
C ARG A 134 10.71 -16.26 0.87
N VAL A 135 10.08 -16.94 -0.08
CA VAL A 135 9.43 -16.32 -1.25
C VAL A 135 8.25 -15.46 -0.82
N TYR A 136 7.39 -15.99 0.06
CA TYR A 136 6.30 -15.22 0.64
C TYR A 136 6.80 -14.03 1.44
N GLY A 137 7.82 -14.21 2.28
CA GLY A 137 8.39 -13.14 3.10
C GLY A 137 8.89 -11.97 2.26
N ALA A 138 9.60 -12.27 1.16
CA ALA A 138 10.08 -11.25 0.22
C ALA A 138 8.90 -10.51 -0.46
N PHE A 139 7.91 -11.24 -0.95
CA PHE A 139 6.71 -10.66 -1.56
C PHE A 139 5.92 -9.79 -0.57
N LYS A 140 5.75 -10.28 0.66
CA LYS A 140 5.05 -9.58 1.73
C LYS A 140 5.75 -8.26 2.07
N ARG A 141 7.06 -8.28 2.34
CA ARG A 141 7.81 -7.05 2.66
C ARG A 141 7.73 -6.04 1.52
N ALA A 142 7.90 -6.48 0.27
CA ALA A 142 7.76 -5.60 -0.89
C ALA A 142 6.36 -4.98 -0.97
N THR A 143 5.31 -5.79 -0.84
CA THR A 143 3.92 -5.31 -0.93
C THR A 143 3.49 -4.47 0.27
N ASP A 144 4.06 -4.68 1.46
CA ASP A 144 3.84 -3.83 2.64
C ASP A 144 4.48 -2.44 2.43
N VAL A 145 5.69 -2.35 1.86
CA VAL A 145 6.31 -1.07 1.47
C VAL A 145 5.44 -0.35 0.44
N ILE A 146 4.98 -1.06 -0.60
CA ILE A 146 4.08 -0.49 -1.62
C ILE A 146 2.80 0.03 -0.98
N ALA A 147 2.16 -0.76 -0.12
CA ALA A 147 0.91 -0.39 0.54
C ALA A 147 1.08 0.83 1.46
N GLY A 148 2.16 0.87 2.23
CA GLY A 148 2.52 2.01 3.06
C GLY A 148 2.74 3.28 2.23
N LEU A 149 3.46 3.17 1.12
CA LEU A 149 3.75 4.31 0.25
C LEU A 149 2.50 4.85 -0.45
N VAL A 150 1.64 3.96 -0.92
CA VAL A 150 0.33 4.32 -1.48
C VAL A 150 -0.52 5.02 -0.43
N THR A 151 -0.64 4.44 0.77
CA THR A 151 -1.46 4.96 1.88
C THR A 151 -0.98 6.32 2.37
N GLU A 152 0.32 6.50 2.58
CA GLU A 152 0.90 7.79 2.99
C GLU A 152 0.74 8.85 1.88
N GLY A 153 0.78 8.40 0.62
CA GLY A 153 0.40 9.20 -0.53
C GLY A 153 -0.97 9.87 -0.37
N TYR A 154 -1.96 9.22 0.26
CA TYR A 154 -3.27 9.85 0.48
C TYR A 154 -3.15 11.09 1.36
N PHE A 155 -2.56 10.93 2.54
CA PHE A 155 -2.47 12.00 3.52
C PHE A 155 -1.68 13.20 2.97
N GLN A 156 -0.50 12.96 2.39
CA GLN A 156 0.32 14.04 1.86
C GLN A 156 -0.37 14.76 0.68
N ASN A 157 -1.08 14.03 -0.18
CA ASN A 157 -1.77 14.66 -1.31
C ASN A 157 -3.02 15.45 -0.89
N TYR A 158 -3.75 15.01 0.13
CA TYR A 158 -4.82 15.83 0.73
C TYR A 158 -4.28 17.12 1.32
N MET A 159 -3.19 17.05 2.09
CA MET A 159 -2.53 18.24 2.66
C MET A 159 -2.06 19.22 1.59
N LEU A 160 -1.50 18.72 0.50
CA LEU A 160 -1.08 19.55 -0.63
C LEU A 160 -2.25 20.15 -1.40
N ALA A 161 -3.34 19.41 -1.57
CA ALA A 161 -4.56 19.93 -2.18
C ALA A 161 -5.13 21.08 -1.33
N MET A 162 -5.16 20.94 0.00
CA MET A 162 -5.60 22.02 0.91
C MET A 162 -4.69 23.24 0.83
N GLU A 163 -3.36 23.06 0.80
CA GLU A 163 -2.42 24.17 0.65
C GLU A 163 -2.64 24.94 -0.66
N ARG A 164 -2.86 24.21 -1.77
CA ARG A 164 -3.06 24.82 -3.10
C ARG A 164 -4.41 25.50 -3.27
N VAL A 165 -5.48 24.91 -2.74
CA VAL A 165 -6.85 25.41 -2.94
C VAL A 165 -7.21 26.49 -1.93
N ALA A 166 -6.84 26.31 -0.66
CA ALA A 166 -7.23 27.23 0.42
C ALA A 166 -6.12 28.22 0.81
N GLY A 167 -4.91 28.09 0.25
CA GLY A 167 -3.77 28.97 0.56
C GLY A 167 -3.20 28.77 1.97
N PHE A 168 -3.62 27.74 2.69
CA PHE A 168 -3.11 27.45 4.03
C PHE A 168 -1.69 26.88 3.96
N ARG A 169 -0.76 27.48 4.72
CA ARG A 169 0.58 26.89 4.89
C ARG A 169 0.47 25.55 5.60
N LYS A 170 1.18 24.51 5.13
CA LYS A 170 1.19 23.16 5.73
C LYS A 170 1.32 23.18 7.26
N GLY A 171 2.24 23.97 7.80
CA GLY A 171 2.46 24.06 9.25
C GLY A 171 1.27 24.62 10.05
N LEU A 172 0.42 25.46 9.44
CA LEU A 172 -0.81 25.92 10.09
C LEU A 172 -1.86 24.81 10.10
N ILE A 173 -2.04 24.09 8.98
CA ILE A 173 -2.98 22.96 8.89
C ILE A 173 -2.61 21.90 9.95
N VAL A 174 -1.33 21.54 10.06
CA VAL A 174 -0.86 20.57 11.06
C VAL A 174 -1.18 21.00 12.49
N ARG A 175 -0.99 22.27 12.85
CA ARG A 175 -1.34 22.77 14.20
C ARG A 175 -2.84 22.76 14.46
N MET A 176 -3.66 23.11 13.47
CA MET A 176 -5.11 23.05 13.58
C MET A 176 -5.58 21.60 13.78
N LEU A 177 -5.00 20.66 13.04
CA LEU A 177 -5.25 19.24 13.20
C LEU A 177 -4.85 18.74 14.59
N ASP A 178 -3.69 19.13 15.12
CA ASP A 178 -3.26 18.73 16.48
C ASP A 178 -4.25 19.20 17.56
N LEU A 179 -4.67 20.46 17.50
CA LEU A 179 -5.67 21.00 18.44
C LEU A 179 -7.00 20.26 18.35
N GLU A 180 -7.47 20.00 17.14
CA GLU A 180 -8.73 19.30 16.92
C GLU A 180 -8.66 17.83 17.35
N ILE A 181 -7.56 17.13 17.08
CA ILE A 181 -7.35 15.76 17.55
C ILE A 181 -7.35 15.71 19.07
N ARG A 182 -6.66 16.63 19.75
CA ARG A 182 -6.69 16.73 21.22
C ARG A 182 -8.11 16.91 21.75
N ARG A 183 -8.89 17.80 21.13
CA ARG A 183 -10.30 18.00 21.48
C ARG A 183 -11.13 16.73 21.28
N MET A 184 -10.97 16.05 20.16
CA MET A 184 -11.67 14.78 19.88
C MET A 184 -11.30 13.69 20.90
N LEU A 185 -10.05 13.65 21.35
CA LEU A 185 -9.60 12.72 22.39
C LEU A 185 -10.22 13.06 23.74
N GLU A 186 -10.26 14.34 24.13
CA GLU A 186 -10.95 14.79 25.35
C GLU A 186 -12.45 14.43 25.32
N GLU A 187 -13.12 14.63 24.18
CA GLU A 187 -14.52 14.23 23.97
C GLU A 187 -14.71 12.71 24.07
N ALA A 188 -13.71 11.92 23.67
CA ALA A 188 -13.69 10.47 23.84
C ALA A 188 -13.26 10.03 25.26
N GLY A 189 -12.99 10.96 26.18
CA GLY A 189 -12.54 10.68 27.55
C GLY A 189 -11.07 10.28 27.66
N VAL A 190 -10.26 10.49 26.62
CA VAL A 190 -8.82 10.21 26.60
C VAL A 190 -8.05 11.51 26.82
N GLN A 191 -7.41 11.65 27.97
CA GLN A 191 -6.44 12.73 28.21
C GLN A 191 -5.05 12.24 27.84
N LEU A 192 -4.44 12.83 26.80
CA LEU A 192 -3.02 12.63 26.51
C LEU A 192 -2.18 13.54 27.41
N SER A 193 -1.59 12.97 28.47
CA SER A 193 -0.47 13.59 29.18
C SER A 193 0.79 13.55 28.31
N VAL A 194 1.72 14.47 28.56
CA VAL A 194 3.01 14.52 27.84
C VAL A 194 3.86 13.26 28.12
N ASP A 195 3.51 12.46 29.14
CA ASP A 195 4.23 11.27 29.61
C ASP A 195 3.58 9.93 29.18
N ASP A 196 2.46 9.96 28.44
CA ASP A 196 1.55 8.80 28.23
C ASP A 196 2.04 7.70 27.28
N TRP A 197 3.30 7.71 26.83
CA TRP A 197 3.87 6.57 26.12
C TRP A 197 4.30 5.41 27.05
N THR A 198 4.10 5.53 28.37
CA THR A 198 4.58 4.56 29.37
C THR A 198 3.51 3.83 30.18
N THR A 199 2.21 4.04 29.94
CA THR A 199 1.14 3.47 30.80
C THR A 199 -0.02 2.79 30.09
N ALA A 200 0.11 2.44 28.81
CA ALA A 200 -0.90 1.58 28.15
C ALA A 200 -0.64 0.09 28.46
N GLU A 201 -0.84 -0.31 29.71
CA GLU A 201 -1.22 -1.68 30.09
C GLU A 201 -2.68 -1.64 30.58
N ALA A 202 -3.61 -2.02 29.70
CA ALA A 202 -4.94 -2.54 30.03
C ALA A 202 -5.51 -3.33 28.84
#